data_AF-A0A5N7D7U6-F1
#
_entry.id   AF-A0A5N7D7U6-F1
#
_cell.length_a   1.000
_cell.length_b   1.000
_cell.length_c   1.000
_cell.angle_alpha   90.00
_cell.angle_beta   90.00
_cell.angle_gamma   90.00
#
_symmetry.space_group_name_H-M   'P 1'
#
loop_
_entity.id
_entity.type
_entity.pdbx_description
1 polymer ?
#
loop_
_entity_poly.entity_id
_entity_poly.type
_entity_poly.pdbx_seq_one_letter_code
_entity_poly.pdbx_strand_id
1 'polypeptide(L)'
;MEHSTLAPFWGPQTSYLNFCEEDYVVTRYIAEFINTLSSFVYIVYGIYGLSKLRHKPHAGSRSIPYFGLMGVGVCSAGYHMTLKYHTQMSDELSMHLLTTPLLYRILSFQTSPEHTRMVGIVLSILFTIVMVVHMVMDEFLLHAVTFGMAVYLIATRTLKIIPRQIPDPVTRKNIQSVALFGCASFIFGYLVWLIDDWACLILTSTRQAVGLPLAFLFELHGWWHVFTAIGGYIAVAIIDLLTSGEVDKDSTERLAWPLPVVARLVAARSSSTQKKVFVSSQGLPQPDPKKLDTDDIHVRCEPLKIINDERRRIPPPNQQRPDRAYSDAGSEDTIIVTPQMRQGTPETVNLRLPGEPVTPRTPGGPWTQGSPGSPTLRSPRRRSPIPEPPKPYLFGKCRGRDTAIALDSCLGWDPRNGGTMIAQRNGQGMTKGDCHSCQYYKTGDDGSFLITCLCQKTPQAEQISGMDDPRLRMFHQPGVVVIDKNNRFRCFDILGL
;
A
#
# COMPACT_ATOMS: atom_id res chain seq x y z
N MET A 1 45.19 23.89 39.51
CA MET A 1 43.90 24.54 39.20
C MET A 1 42.87 23.89 40.11
N GLU A 2 42.51 24.56 41.20
CA GLU A 2 41.36 24.17 42.00
C GLU A 2 40.13 24.29 41.10
N HIS A 3 39.58 23.17 40.67
CA HIS A 3 38.20 23.16 40.21
C HIS A 3 37.37 23.50 41.45
N SER A 4 37.04 24.77 41.63
CA SER A 4 35.93 25.15 42.49
C SER A 4 34.74 24.32 42.01
N THR A 5 34.38 23.29 42.75
CA THR A 5 33.19 22.48 42.52
C THR A 5 32.02 23.43 42.63
N LEU A 6 31.60 23.98 41.50
CA LEU A 6 30.51 24.95 41.43
C LEU A 6 29.29 24.28 42.03
N ALA A 7 28.78 24.83 43.13
CA ALA A 7 27.63 24.26 43.81
C ALA A 7 26.45 24.10 42.83
N PRO A 8 25.73 22.97 42.87
CA PRO A 8 24.52 22.74 42.09
C PRO A 8 23.57 23.93 42.14
N PHE A 9 23.15 24.45 40.98
CA PHE A 9 22.28 25.64 40.92
C PHE A 9 20.92 25.37 41.57
N TRP A 10 20.33 24.20 41.31
CA TRP A 10 19.04 23.81 41.87
C TRP A 10 19.15 23.18 43.26
N GLY A 11 20.34 23.08 43.85
CA GLY A 11 20.57 22.38 45.11
C GLY A 11 20.46 20.85 45.01
N PRO A 12 20.49 20.13 46.14
CA PRO A 12 20.51 18.66 46.17
C PRO A 12 19.21 18.06 45.63
N GLN A 13 19.29 16.83 45.12
CA GLN A 13 18.13 16.04 44.69
C GLN A 13 17.06 15.97 45.78
N THR A 14 15.79 16.14 45.38
CA THR A 14 14.63 15.85 46.25
C THR A 14 13.62 14.90 45.60
N SER A 15 13.85 14.51 44.34
CA SER A 15 13.08 13.46 43.66
C SER A 15 13.34 12.08 44.29
N TYR A 16 12.36 11.19 44.21
CA TYR A 16 12.51 9.79 44.57
C TYR A 16 13.49 9.08 43.64
N LEU A 17 13.41 9.36 42.34
CA LEU A 17 14.28 8.79 41.31
C LEU A 17 15.49 9.69 40.98
N ASN A 18 16.61 9.04 40.68
CA ASN A 18 17.82 9.59 40.07
C ASN A 18 18.42 8.49 39.18
N PHE A 19 18.78 8.84 37.95
CA PHE A 19 19.24 7.87 36.96
C PHE A 19 20.76 7.75 36.96
N CYS A 20 21.30 6.97 36.01
CA CYS A 20 22.71 6.65 36.05
C CYS A 20 23.64 7.80 35.60
N GLU A 21 23.10 8.82 34.93
CA GLU A 21 23.90 9.96 34.47
C GLU A 21 24.46 10.74 35.67
N GLU A 22 25.72 11.17 35.63
CA GLU A 22 26.35 11.86 36.76
C GLU A 22 25.88 13.32 36.88
N ASP A 23 25.27 13.64 38.03
CA ASP A 23 24.73 14.96 38.34
C ASP A 23 25.74 16.11 38.19
N TYR A 24 25.34 17.12 37.42
CA TYR A 24 26.06 18.39 37.22
C TYR A 24 27.48 18.23 36.65
N VAL A 25 27.81 17.09 36.04
CA VAL A 25 29.17 16.81 35.53
C VAL A 25 29.55 17.72 34.36
N VAL A 26 28.58 18.12 33.54
CA VAL A 26 28.80 19.01 32.37
C VAL A 26 28.64 20.48 32.75
N THR A 27 27.64 20.81 33.57
CA THR A 27 27.32 22.20 33.95
C THR A 27 26.57 22.24 35.28
N ARG A 28 26.79 23.28 36.08
CA ARG A 28 26.10 23.48 37.36
C ARG A 28 24.59 23.74 37.25
N TYR A 29 24.08 24.01 36.04
CA TYR A 29 22.68 24.43 35.80
C TYR A 29 21.75 23.27 35.41
N ILE A 30 22.30 22.16 34.93
CA ILE A 30 21.55 21.00 34.43
C ILE A 30 22.14 19.78 35.14
N ALA A 31 21.32 19.08 35.93
CA ALA A 31 21.77 17.91 36.69
C ALA A 31 22.17 16.77 35.75
N GLU A 32 21.23 16.22 34.98
CA GLU A 32 21.51 15.17 34.00
C GLU A 32 21.46 15.77 32.59
N PHE A 33 22.62 16.07 32.01
CA PHE A 33 22.75 16.86 30.79
C PHE A 33 22.20 16.15 29.55
N ILE A 34 22.53 14.88 29.35
CA ILE A 34 22.11 14.07 28.20
C ILE A 34 20.66 13.65 28.35
N ASN A 35 20.22 13.29 29.55
CA ASN A 35 18.81 13.02 29.82
C ASN A 35 17.95 14.26 29.53
N THR A 36 18.37 15.44 29.97
CA THR A 36 17.68 16.71 29.65
C THR A 36 17.64 16.99 28.15
N LEU A 37 18.77 16.85 27.46
CA LEU A 37 18.87 17.21 26.04
C LEU A 37 18.09 16.23 25.14
N SER A 38 18.12 14.94 25.48
CA SER A 38 17.40 13.90 24.75
C SER A 38 15.87 14.05 24.87
N SER A 39 15.35 14.61 25.96
CA SER A 39 13.91 14.93 26.11
C SER A 39 13.40 15.97 25.10
N PHE A 40 14.25 16.80 24.49
CA PHE A 40 13.82 17.70 23.43
C PHE A 40 13.38 16.97 22.15
N VAL A 41 13.73 15.69 21.98
CA VAL A 41 13.30 14.89 20.83
C VAL A 41 11.76 14.77 20.77
N TYR A 42 11.08 14.63 21.92
CA TYR A 42 9.61 14.65 21.95
C TYR A 42 9.03 15.96 21.41
N ILE A 43 9.65 17.09 21.78
CA ILE A 43 9.24 18.42 21.36
C ILE A 43 9.41 18.58 19.85
N VAL A 44 10.54 18.13 19.29
CA VAL A 44 10.80 18.15 17.85
C VAL A 44 9.74 17.36 17.07
N TYR A 45 9.42 16.14 17.52
CA TYR A 45 8.35 15.34 16.89
C TYR A 45 6.97 15.98 17.00
N GLY A 46 6.65 16.57 18.16
CA GLY A 46 5.40 17.28 18.38
C GLY A 46 5.25 18.48 17.43
N ILE A 47 6.28 19.32 17.31
CA ILE A 47 6.32 20.46 16.38
C ILE A 47 6.15 19.98 14.94
N TYR A 48 6.88 18.92 14.55
CA TYR A 48 6.75 18.35 13.21
C TYR A 48 5.31 17.90 12.93
N GLY A 49 4.69 17.15 13.85
CA GLY A 49 3.31 16.69 13.72
C GLY A 49 2.30 17.84 13.58
N LEU A 50 2.41 18.87 14.42
CA LEU A 50 1.59 20.08 14.35
C LEU A 50 1.74 20.81 13.02
N SER A 51 2.98 20.93 12.51
CA SER A 51 3.24 21.59 11.22
C SER A 51 2.52 20.90 10.06
N LYS A 52 2.39 19.57 10.10
CA LYS A 52 1.67 18.79 9.08
C LYS A 52 0.15 18.85 9.24
N LEU A 53 -0.33 19.22 10.42
CA LEU A 53 -1.75 19.33 10.73
C LEU A 53 -2.33 20.72 10.42
N ARG A 54 -1.49 21.76 10.35
CA ARG A 54 -1.88 23.19 10.25
C ARG A 54 -2.88 23.50 9.11
N HIS A 55 -2.86 22.73 8.03
CA HIS A 55 -3.73 22.94 6.86
C HIS A 55 -4.85 21.90 6.73
N LYS A 56 -5.08 21.08 7.75
CA LYS A 56 -6.07 20.00 7.70
C LYS A 56 -7.37 20.37 8.42
N PRO A 57 -8.52 19.86 7.95
CA PRO A 57 -9.80 20.06 8.64
C PRO A 57 -9.76 19.42 10.04
N HIS A 58 -10.47 20.02 10.99
CA HIS A 58 -10.51 19.60 12.40
C HIS A 58 -9.13 19.55 13.09
N ALA A 59 -8.20 20.42 12.68
CA ALA A 59 -6.86 20.51 13.27
C ALA A 59 -6.87 20.74 14.80
N GLY A 60 -7.90 21.41 15.33
CA GLY A 60 -8.02 21.70 16.77
C GLY A 60 -7.96 20.45 17.64
N SER A 61 -8.95 19.55 17.55
CA SER A 61 -8.97 18.33 18.37
C SER A 61 -7.81 17.38 18.05
N ARG A 62 -7.38 17.33 16.78
CA ARG A 62 -6.26 16.52 16.31
C ARG A 62 -4.89 16.98 16.84
N SER A 63 -4.78 18.26 17.23
CA SER A 63 -3.53 18.84 17.75
C SER A 63 -3.22 18.43 19.19
N ILE A 64 -4.24 18.08 19.98
CA ILE A 64 -4.12 17.83 21.42
C ILE A 64 -3.04 16.78 21.76
N PRO A 65 -3.00 15.59 21.10
CA PRO A 65 -1.98 14.60 21.43
C PRO A 65 -0.56 15.02 21.01
N TYR A 66 -0.40 15.89 20.00
CA TYR A 66 0.91 16.43 19.65
C TYR A 66 1.39 17.45 20.69
N PHE A 67 0.49 18.28 21.25
CA PHE A 67 0.82 19.12 22.40
C PHE A 67 1.12 18.28 23.65
N GLY A 68 0.39 17.18 23.87
CA GLY A 68 0.70 16.21 24.93
C GLY A 68 2.11 15.63 24.78
N LEU A 69 2.52 15.29 23.57
CA LEU A 69 3.88 14.81 23.28
C LEU A 69 4.94 15.87 23.58
N MET A 70 4.70 17.13 23.20
CA MET A 70 5.58 18.24 23.57
C MET A 70 5.62 18.43 25.09
N GLY A 71 4.48 18.29 25.77
CA GLY A 71 4.36 18.35 27.22
C GLY A 71 5.27 17.34 27.92
N VAL A 72 5.30 16.09 27.45
CA VAL A 72 6.23 15.06 27.95
C VAL A 72 7.68 15.53 27.84
N GLY A 73 8.09 16.04 26.67
CA GLY A 73 9.47 16.52 26.51
C GLY A 73 9.82 17.71 27.41
N VAL A 74 8.89 18.66 27.60
CA VAL A 74 9.11 19.83 28.47
C VAL A 74 9.21 19.42 29.93
N CYS A 75 8.31 18.56 30.40
CA CYS A 75 8.28 18.11 31.79
C CYS A 75 9.47 17.20 32.11
N SER A 76 9.81 16.26 31.22
CA SER A 76 11.00 15.41 31.33
C SER A 76 12.28 16.23 31.35
N ALA A 77 12.45 17.18 30.42
CA ALA A 77 13.62 18.07 30.44
C ALA A 77 13.69 18.88 31.75
N GLY A 78 12.56 19.37 32.25
CA GLY A 78 12.50 20.09 33.52
C GLY A 78 12.87 19.22 34.73
N TYR A 79 12.49 17.95 34.71
CA TYR A 79 12.87 16.98 35.74
C TYR A 79 14.37 16.69 35.71
N HIS A 80 14.91 16.22 34.59
CA HIS A 80 16.33 15.88 34.48
C HIS A 80 17.25 17.08 34.68
N MET A 81 16.78 18.30 34.41
CA MET A 81 17.53 19.51 34.70
C MET A 81 17.66 19.79 36.21
N THR A 82 16.66 19.43 37.02
CA THR A 82 16.52 19.94 38.40
C THR A 82 16.53 18.87 39.49
N LEU A 83 16.14 17.63 39.17
CA LEU A 83 15.97 16.49 40.06
C LEU A 83 15.13 16.80 41.31
N LYS A 84 14.01 17.49 41.10
CA LYS A 84 13.06 17.83 42.18
C LYS A 84 11.81 16.98 42.13
N TYR A 85 11.24 16.73 43.31
CA TYR A 85 9.96 16.04 43.46
C TYR A 85 8.87 16.63 42.55
N HIS A 86 8.64 17.95 42.58
CA HIS A 86 7.57 18.56 41.78
C HIS A 86 7.78 18.42 40.26
N THR A 87 9.04 18.45 39.81
CA THR A 87 9.35 18.26 38.39
C THR A 87 9.26 16.80 37.99
N GLN A 88 9.64 15.86 38.88
CA GLN A 88 9.42 14.42 38.68
C GLN A 88 7.91 14.14 38.52
N MET A 89 7.09 14.64 39.46
CA MET A 89 5.63 14.50 39.37
C MET A 89 5.07 15.13 38.09
N SER A 90 5.63 16.24 37.63
CA SER A 90 5.22 16.87 36.37
C SER A 90 5.55 15.99 35.16
N ASP A 91 6.71 15.34 35.16
CA ASP A 91 7.13 14.43 34.09
C ASP A 91 6.21 13.21 34.03
N GLU A 92 6.08 12.49 35.15
CA GLU A 92 5.25 11.28 35.27
C GLU A 92 3.76 11.59 34.94
N LEU A 93 3.23 12.72 35.42
CA LEU A 93 1.88 13.19 35.08
C LEU A 93 1.71 13.46 33.58
N SER A 94 2.69 14.12 32.95
CA SER A 94 2.61 14.50 31.54
C SER A 94 2.48 13.29 30.62
N MET A 95 3.13 12.18 30.97
CA MET A 95 3.01 10.89 30.27
C MET A 95 1.57 10.37 30.29
N HIS A 96 0.87 10.51 31.41
CA HIS A 96 -0.56 10.15 31.53
C HIS A 96 -1.49 11.14 30.83
N LEU A 97 -1.15 12.44 30.83
CA LEU A 97 -1.90 13.47 30.10
C LEU A 97 -1.78 13.30 28.58
N LEU A 98 -0.74 12.64 28.08
CA LEU A 98 -0.65 12.21 26.68
C LEU A 98 -1.41 10.91 26.42
N THR A 99 -1.15 9.87 27.22
CA THR A 99 -1.65 8.52 26.96
C THR A 99 -3.14 8.36 27.21
N THR A 100 -3.70 9.02 28.22
CA THR A 100 -5.13 8.90 28.56
C THR A 100 -6.04 9.43 27.44
N PRO A 101 -5.80 10.63 26.86
CA PRO A 101 -6.55 11.08 25.68
C PRO A 101 -6.35 10.20 24.45
N LEU A 102 -5.15 9.66 24.22
CA LEU A 102 -4.91 8.71 23.12
C LEU A 102 -5.70 7.41 23.31
N LEU A 103 -5.73 6.88 24.53
CA LEU A 103 -6.49 5.70 24.89
C LEU A 103 -8.00 5.94 24.76
N TYR A 104 -8.49 7.09 25.20
CA TYR A 104 -9.87 7.53 24.97
C TYR A 104 -10.21 7.56 23.48
N ARG A 105 -9.34 8.16 22.66
CA ARG A 105 -9.53 8.30 21.22
C ARG A 105 -9.60 6.94 20.52
N ILE A 106 -8.76 5.98 20.88
CA ILE A 106 -8.74 4.67 20.23
C ILE A 106 -9.85 3.73 20.73
N LEU A 107 -10.25 3.83 22.00
CA LEU A 107 -11.33 3.02 22.57
C LEU A 107 -12.72 3.51 22.16
N SER A 108 -12.87 4.81 21.92
CA SER A 108 -14.14 5.43 21.50
C SER A 108 -14.32 5.48 19.97
N PHE A 109 -13.35 4.96 19.22
CA PHE A 109 -13.38 5.04 17.77
C PHE A 109 -14.43 4.10 17.17
N GLN A 110 -15.36 4.67 16.39
CA GLN A 110 -16.48 3.95 15.73
C GLN A 110 -17.36 3.14 16.71
N THR A 111 -17.53 3.63 17.94
CA THR A 111 -18.42 3.04 18.97
C THR A 111 -19.69 3.88 19.18
N SER A 112 -20.67 3.33 19.90
CA SER A 112 -21.90 4.07 20.23
C SER A 112 -21.62 5.28 21.14
N PRO A 113 -22.42 6.36 21.07
CA PRO A 113 -22.25 7.54 21.92
C PRO A 113 -22.27 7.22 23.43
N GLU A 114 -23.10 6.26 23.83
CA GLU A 114 -23.16 5.77 25.21
C GLU A 114 -21.85 5.13 25.66
N HIS A 115 -21.26 4.28 24.81
CA HIS A 115 -19.96 3.66 25.07
C HIS A 115 -18.85 4.71 25.15
N THR A 116 -18.82 5.65 24.22
CA THR A 116 -17.86 6.76 24.20
C THR A 116 -17.94 7.60 25.48
N ARG A 117 -19.16 7.91 25.95
CA ARG A 117 -19.37 8.63 27.22
C ARG A 117 -18.89 7.81 28.42
N MET A 118 -19.24 6.52 28.46
CA MET A 118 -18.82 5.61 29.53
C MET A 118 -17.30 5.51 29.61
N VAL A 119 -16.62 5.29 28.48
CA VAL A 119 -15.14 5.22 28.40
C VAL A 119 -14.52 6.53 28.89
N GLY A 120 -15.05 7.68 28.49
CA GLY A 120 -14.56 8.98 28.97
C GLY A 120 -14.68 9.14 30.49
N ILE A 121 -15.82 8.76 31.08
CA ILE A 121 -16.05 8.82 32.53
C ILE A 121 -15.09 7.88 33.27
N VAL A 122 -15.00 6.62 32.83
CA VAL A 122 -14.15 5.60 33.48
C VAL A 122 -12.67 6.00 33.42
N LEU A 123 -12.19 6.43 32.25
CA LEU A 123 -10.80 6.87 32.10
C LEU A 123 -10.50 8.13 32.93
N SER A 124 -11.44 9.08 33.03
CA SER A 124 -11.24 10.29 33.84
C SER A 124 -11.17 9.98 35.34
N ILE A 125 -12.04 9.09 35.83
CA ILE A 125 -12.01 8.62 37.23
C ILE A 125 -10.72 7.87 37.51
N LEU A 126 -10.34 6.94 36.64
CA LEU A 126 -9.12 6.14 36.79
C LEU A 126 -7.88 7.04 36.79
N PHE A 127 -7.76 7.94 35.82
CA PHE A 127 -6.67 8.92 35.75
C PHE A 127 -6.57 9.73 37.04
N THR A 128 -7.68 10.28 37.52
CA THR A 128 -7.70 11.11 38.73
C THR A 128 -7.24 10.31 39.96
N ILE A 129 -7.79 9.11 40.17
CA ILE A 129 -7.43 8.27 41.31
C ILE A 129 -5.95 7.89 41.25
N VAL A 130 -5.49 7.37 40.11
CA VAL A 130 -4.10 6.90 39.94
C VAL A 130 -3.11 8.05 40.14
N MET A 131 -3.36 9.23 39.54
CA MET A 131 -2.45 10.38 39.66
C MET A 131 -2.45 10.99 41.05
N VAL A 132 -3.61 11.12 41.71
CA VAL A 132 -3.66 11.63 43.09
C VAL A 132 -2.93 10.68 44.04
N VAL A 133 -3.17 9.37 43.93
CA VAL A 133 -2.50 8.38 44.80
C VAL A 133 -1.00 8.37 44.53
N HIS A 134 -0.57 8.33 43.27
CA HIS A 134 0.84 8.36 42.89
C HIS A 134 1.55 9.60 43.44
N MET A 135 0.97 10.80 43.28
CA MET A 135 1.57 12.04 43.78
C MET A 135 1.63 12.10 45.30
N VAL A 136 0.55 11.73 45.99
CA VAL A 136 0.50 11.80 47.47
C VAL A 136 1.43 10.77 48.11
N MET A 137 1.54 9.59 47.51
CA MET A 137 2.34 8.50 48.06
C MET A 137 3.80 8.49 47.59
N ASP A 138 4.14 9.28 46.55
CA ASP A 138 5.46 9.25 45.89
C ASP A 138 5.85 7.84 45.42
N GLU A 139 4.86 7.08 44.95
CA GLU A 139 4.98 5.65 44.62
C GLU A 139 5.17 5.43 43.11
N PHE A 140 6.40 5.12 42.70
CA PHE A 140 6.77 4.91 41.28
C PHE A 140 6.04 3.73 40.61
N LEU A 141 5.86 2.61 41.33
CA LEU A 141 5.35 1.38 40.73
C LEU A 141 3.92 1.53 40.17
N LEU A 142 3.07 2.32 40.84
CA LEU A 142 1.71 2.58 40.39
C LEU A 142 1.71 3.32 39.05
N HIS A 143 2.55 4.35 38.91
CA HIS A 143 2.74 5.06 37.64
C HIS A 143 3.24 4.11 36.55
N ALA A 144 4.35 3.40 36.80
CA ALA A 144 4.98 2.52 35.81
C ALA A 144 4.02 1.44 35.26
N VAL A 145 3.29 0.76 36.15
CA VAL A 145 2.34 -0.31 35.75
C VAL A 145 1.15 0.26 34.98
N THR A 146 0.58 1.37 35.43
CA THR A 146 -0.60 1.96 34.76
C THR A 146 -0.25 2.59 33.42
N PHE A 147 0.91 3.26 33.32
CA PHE A 147 1.46 3.76 32.06
C PHE A 147 1.76 2.61 31.08
N GLY A 148 2.47 1.58 31.53
CA GLY A 148 2.78 0.40 30.72
C GLY A 148 1.52 -0.30 30.19
N MET A 149 0.49 -0.43 31.03
CA MET A 149 -0.80 -0.99 30.62
C MET A 149 -1.52 -0.12 29.58
N ALA A 150 -1.50 1.22 29.75
CA ALA A 150 -2.07 2.13 28.76
C ALA A 150 -1.36 2.02 27.40
N VAL A 151 -0.01 1.99 27.39
CA VAL A 151 0.79 1.79 26.17
C VAL A 151 0.48 0.45 25.51
N TYR A 152 0.40 -0.63 26.30
CA TYR A 152 0.03 -1.96 25.80
C TYR A 152 -1.36 -1.99 25.15
N LEU A 153 -2.35 -1.36 25.78
CA LEU A 153 -3.71 -1.25 25.24
C LEU A 153 -3.73 -0.41 23.95
N ILE A 154 -3.03 0.72 23.93
CA ILE A 154 -2.89 1.58 22.74
C ILE A 154 -2.28 0.77 21.58
N ALA A 155 -1.16 0.10 21.81
CA ALA A 155 -0.47 -0.68 20.78
C ALA A 155 -1.35 -1.81 20.23
N THR A 156 -1.92 -2.65 21.11
CA THR A 156 -2.74 -3.79 20.70
C THR A 156 -4.05 -3.37 20.00
N ARG A 157 -4.71 -2.31 20.47
CA ARG A 157 -5.92 -1.78 19.82
C ARG A 157 -5.59 -1.16 18.47
N THR A 158 -4.53 -0.37 18.37
CA THR A 158 -4.09 0.23 17.10
C THR A 158 -3.80 -0.85 16.06
N LEU A 159 -3.01 -1.87 16.40
CA LEU A 159 -2.69 -2.98 15.49
C LEU A 159 -3.93 -3.77 15.04
N LYS A 160 -4.94 -3.90 15.91
CA LYS A 160 -6.23 -4.53 15.59
C LYS A 160 -7.11 -3.68 14.69
N ILE A 161 -7.00 -2.34 14.73
CA ILE A 161 -7.84 -1.41 13.96
C ILE A 161 -7.30 -1.24 12.53
N ILE A 162 -5.98 -1.22 12.34
CA ILE A 162 -5.34 -1.04 11.03
C ILE A 162 -5.94 -1.92 9.91
N PRO A 163 -6.07 -3.25 10.05
CA PRO A 163 -6.59 -4.08 8.96
C PRO A 163 -8.08 -3.84 8.65
N ARG A 164 -8.84 -3.25 9.59
CA ARG A 164 -10.25 -2.91 9.40
C ARG A 164 -10.43 -1.59 8.67
N GLN A 165 -9.57 -0.61 8.94
CA GLN A 165 -9.67 0.73 8.35
C GLN A 165 -8.95 0.87 7.01
N ILE A 166 -8.04 -0.05 6.67
CA ILE A 166 -7.19 0.08 5.48
C ILE A 166 -7.40 -1.14 4.58
N PRO A 167 -8.30 -1.04 3.59
CA PRO A 167 -8.57 -2.13 2.64
C PRO A 167 -7.37 -2.42 1.74
N ASP A 168 -6.64 -1.37 1.32
CA ASP A 168 -5.51 -1.49 0.41
C ASP A 168 -4.36 -2.29 1.07
N PRO A 169 -3.97 -3.46 0.50
CA PRO A 169 -3.02 -4.36 1.14
C PRO A 169 -1.61 -3.77 1.26
N VAL A 170 -1.19 -2.92 0.32
CA VAL A 170 0.15 -2.30 0.31
C VAL A 170 0.24 -1.22 1.38
N THR A 171 -0.69 -0.29 1.38
CA THR A 171 -0.78 0.81 2.36
C THR A 171 -0.96 0.26 3.77
N ARG A 172 -1.82 -0.76 3.93
CA ARG A 172 -1.99 -1.48 5.19
C ARG A 172 -0.68 -2.07 5.69
N LYS A 173 0.07 -2.79 4.83
CA LYS A 173 1.35 -3.38 5.22
C LYS A 173 2.36 -2.33 5.63
N ASN A 174 2.44 -1.21 4.89
CA ASN A 174 3.35 -0.11 5.23
C ASN A 174 3.02 0.48 6.61
N ILE A 175 1.74 0.80 6.85
CA ILE A 175 1.27 1.37 8.12
C ILE A 175 1.44 0.38 9.29
N GLN A 176 1.12 -0.91 9.08
CA GLN A 176 1.39 -1.95 10.09
C GLN A 176 2.86 -2.04 10.43
N SER A 177 3.75 -1.94 9.44
CA SER A 177 5.18 -2.05 9.68
C SER A 177 5.74 -0.84 10.42
N VAL A 178 5.25 0.36 10.11
CA VAL A 178 5.57 1.58 10.88
C VAL A 178 5.05 1.45 12.32
N ALA A 179 3.82 0.97 12.52
CA ALA A 179 3.26 0.74 13.86
C ALA A 179 4.08 -0.30 14.65
N LEU A 180 4.46 -1.42 14.02
CA LEU A 180 5.32 -2.43 14.65
C LEU A 180 6.71 -1.90 14.96
N PHE A 181 7.28 -1.05 14.10
CA PHE A 181 8.53 -0.36 14.40
C PHE A 181 8.40 0.58 15.61
N GLY A 182 7.26 1.26 15.77
CA GLY A 182 6.96 2.03 16.97
C GLY A 182 6.91 1.16 18.23
N CYS A 183 6.24 0.00 18.17
CA CYS A 183 6.24 -0.97 19.27
C CYS A 183 7.65 -1.47 19.59
N ALA A 184 8.43 -1.83 18.57
CA ALA A 184 9.82 -2.27 18.74
C ALA A 184 10.70 -1.17 19.35
N SER A 185 10.50 0.09 18.96
CA SER A 185 11.20 1.25 19.52
C SER A 185 10.88 1.41 21.01
N PHE A 186 9.60 1.33 21.41
CA PHE A 186 9.23 1.36 22.83
C PHE A 186 9.84 0.21 23.64
N ILE A 187 9.80 -1.02 23.11
CA ILE A 187 10.40 -2.17 23.79
C ILE A 187 11.92 -1.99 23.92
N PHE A 188 12.59 -1.57 22.85
CA PHE A 188 14.02 -1.31 22.90
C PHE A 188 14.37 -0.21 23.91
N GLY A 189 13.62 0.89 23.89
CA GLY A 189 13.70 1.93 24.91
C GLY A 189 13.62 1.31 26.30
N TYR A 190 12.57 0.56 26.60
CA TYR A 190 12.35 -0.03 27.93
C TYR A 190 13.50 -0.94 28.36
N LEU A 191 14.07 -1.71 27.43
CA LEU A 191 15.22 -2.54 27.71
C LEU A 191 16.45 -1.71 28.06
N VAL A 192 16.75 -0.62 27.34
CA VAL A 192 17.91 0.22 27.67
C VAL A 192 17.69 0.99 28.97
N TRP A 193 16.46 1.42 29.26
CA TRP A 193 16.08 1.99 30.57
C TRP A 193 16.34 1.01 31.72
N LEU A 194 15.94 -0.26 31.54
CA LEU A 194 16.19 -1.30 32.54
C LEU A 194 17.69 -1.59 32.69
N ILE A 195 18.46 -1.58 31.61
CA ILE A 195 19.92 -1.75 31.69
C ILE A 195 20.56 -0.56 32.42
N ASP A 196 20.09 0.67 32.19
CA ASP A 196 20.56 1.86 32.89
C ASP A 196 20.45 1.71 34.42
N ASP A 197 19.28 1.27 34.87
CA ASP A 197 18.96 1.02 36.29
C ASP A 197 19.85 -0.09 36.91
N TRP A 198 19.94 -1.25 36.25
CA TRP A 198 20.62 -2.42 36.82
C TRP A 198 22.14 -2.42 36.66
N ALA A 199 22.65 -1.84 35.56
CA ALA A 199 24.07 -1.88 35.21
C ALA A 199 24.78 -0.55 35.48
N CYS A 200 24.21 0.33 36.31
CA CYS A 200 24.68 1.70 36.41
C CYS A 200 26.17 1.82 36.75
N LEU A 201 26.66 1.10 37.77
CA LEU A 201 28.09 1.14 38.14
C LEU A 201 29.04 0.77 36.99
N ILE A 202 28.62 -0.18 36.14
CA ILE A 202 29.37 -0.61 34.96
C ILE A 202 29.35 0.48 33.90
N LEU A 203 28.18 1.09 33.67
CA LEU A 203 28.01 2.16 32.69
C LEU A 203 28.82 3.40 33.08
N THR A 204 28.76 3.85 34.33
CA THR A 204 29.55 4.99 34.83
C THR A 204 31.05 4.73 34.70
N SER A 205 31.52 3.56 35.11
CA SER A 205 32.94 3.18 34.97
C SER A 205 33.38 3.16 33.50
N THR A 206 32.50 2.68 32.62
CA THR A 206 32.77 2.65 31.17
C THR A 206 32.84 4.06 30.60
N ARG A 207 31.92 4.96 30.98
CA ARG A 207 31.91 6.36 30.55
C ARG A 207 33.18 7.10 30.95
N GLN A 208 33.63 6.92 32.19
CA GLN A 208 34.88 7.49 32.69
C GLN A 208 36.10 6.95 31.93
N ALA A 209 36.07 5.67 31.50
CA ALA A 209 37.16 5.06 30.74
C ALA A 209 37.20 5.53 29.27
N VAL A 210 36.05 5.66 28.59
CA VAL A 210 36.02 6.05 27.17
C VAL A 210 36.08 7.55 26.95
N GLY A 211 35.61 8.35 27.90
CA GLY A 211 35.58 9.81 27.82
C GLY A 211 34.64 10.37 26.75
N LEU A 212 34.59 11.70 26.67
CA LEU A 212 33.75 12.42 25.71
C LEU A 212 34.37 12.44 24.30
N PRO A 213 33.56 12.37 23.23
CA PRO A 213 32.09 12.30 23.21
C PRO A 213 31.52 10.86 23.29
N LEU A 214 32.36 9.83 23.31
CA LEU A 214 31.91 8.44 23.21
C LEU A 214 31.11 7.97 24.43
N ALA A 215 31.35 8.58 25.61
CA ALA A 215 30.60 8.33 26.83
C ALA A 215 29.09 8.54 26.66
N PHE A 216 28.66 9.44 25.77
CA PHE A 216 27.23 9.68 25.49
C PHE A 216 26.50 8.46 24.95
N LEU A 217 27.21 7.51 24.31
CA LEU A 217 26.57 6.27 23.86
C LEU A 217 26.13 5.38 25.02
N PHE A 218 26.71 5.57 26.21
CA PHE A 218 26.42 4.79 27.42
C PHE A 218 25.47 5.52 28.39
N GLU A 219 24.91 6.67 27.99
CA GLU A 219 23.78 7.31 28.70
C GLU A 219 22.48 6.65 28.24
N LEU A 220 22.20 5.46 28.76
CA LEU A 220 21.12 4.60 28.26
C LEU A 220 19.74 5.16 28.56
N HIS A 221 19.60 5.90 29.66
CA HIS A 221 18.38 6.66 29.93
C HIS A 221 18.10 7.75 28.86
N GLY A 222 19.15 8.39 28.33
CA GLY A 222 18.99 9.31 27.21
C GLY A 222 18.49 8.63 25.93
N TRP A 223 18.93 7.40 25.66
CA TRP A 223 18.40 6.59 24.57
C TRP A 223 16.93 6.19 24.81
N TRP A 224 16.53 5.92 26.05
CA TRP A 224 15.12 5.71 26.39
C TRP A 224 14.24 6.87 25.92
N HIS A 225 14.63 8.14 26.15
CA HIS A 225 13.91 9.31 25.64
C HIS A 225 13.80 9.30 24.12
N VAL A 226 14.90 9.06 23.41
CA VAL A 226 14.91 9.04 21.94
C VAL A 226 13.95 7.99 21.39
N PHE A 227 14.04 6.75 21.87
CA PHE A 227 13.27 5.63 21.34
C PHE A 227 11.78 5.69 21.71
N THR A 228 11.46 6.13 22.93
CA THR A 228 10.07 6.33 23.33
C THR A 228 9.46 7.59 22.71
N ALA A 229 10.24 8.62 22.37
CA ALA A 229 9.77 9.76 21.56
C ALA A 229 9.40 9.32 20.14
N ILE A 230 10.24 8.49 19.50
CA ILE A 230 9.94 7.88 18.19
C ILE A 230 8.65 7.06 18.29
N GLY A 231 8.56 6.16 19.27
CA GLY A 231 7.38 5.33 19.48
C GLY A 231 6.11 6.13 19.78
N GLY A 232 6.21 7.14 20.64
CA GLY A 232 5.12 8.03 21.03
C GLY A 232 4.61 8.85 19.86
N TYR A 233 5.51 9.42 19.05
CA TYR A 233 5.16 10.08 17.81
C TYR A 233 4.44 9.15 16.83
N ILE A 234 4.95 7.92 16.63
CA ILE A 234 4.30 6.91 15.79
C ILE A 234 2.89 6.63 16.29
N ALA A 235 2.71 6.42 17.60
CA ALA A 235 1.40 6.17 18.18
C ALA A 235 0.44 7.33 17.91
N VAL A 236 0.85 8.57 18.20
CA VAL A 236 0.05 9.77 17.93
C VAL A 236 -0.31 9.88 16.45
N ALA A 237 0.67 9.76 15.55
CA ALA A 237 0.47 9.97 14.12
C ALA A 237 -0.39 8.88 13.48
N ILE A 238 -0.19 7.61 13.84
CA ILE A 238 -1.00 6.49 13.32
C ILE A 238 -2.42 6.55 13.86
N ILE A 239 -2.63 6.86 15.14
CA ILE A 239 -3.98 7.02 15.68
C ILE A 239 -4.68 8.20 15.02
N ASP A 240 -3.97 9.31 14.79
CA ASP A 240 -4.54 10.45 14.07
C ASP A 240 -4.95 10.07 12.64
N LEU A 241 -4.09 9.35 11.93
CA LEU A 241 -4.34 8.86 10.57
C LEU A 241 -5.56 7.92 10.52
N LEU A 242 -5.62 6.94 11.41
CA LEU A 242 -6.70 5.94 11.44
C LEU A 242 -8.05 6.56 11.81
N THR A 243 -8.06 7.50 12.76
CA THR A 243 -9.31 8.08 13.26
C THR A 243 -9.82 9.26 12.43
N SER A 244 -8.94 9.90 11.63
CA SER A 244 -9.35 10.92 10.66
C SER A 244 -9.81 10.33 9.33
N GLY A 245 -9.45 9.08 9.02
CA GLY A 245 -9.76 8.43 7.75
C GLY A 245 -8.92 8.95 6.57
N GLU A 246 -7.93 9.81 6.80
CA GLU A 246 -7.04 10.38 5.78
C GLU A 246 -5.90 9.44 5.38
N VAL A 247 -6.23 8.17 5.12
CA VAL A 247 -5.26 7.14 4.74
C VAL A 247 -5.04 7.19 3.22
N ASP A 248 -3.89 7.72 2.80
CA ASP A 248 -3.42 7.75 1.42
C ASP A 248 -2.24 6.79 1.22
N LYS A 249 -1.95 6.44 -0.04
CA LYS A 249 -0.78 5.62 -0.40
C LYS A 249 0.56 6.21 0.08
N ASP A 250 0.64 7.54 0.18
CA ASP A 250 1.85 8.27 0.58
C ASP A 250 1.87 8.67 2.07
N SER A 251 0.90 8.21 2.87
CA SER A 251 0.78 8.66 4.27
C SER A 251 2.04 8.38 5.11
N THR A 252 2.79 7.33 4.81
CA THR A 252 4.05 6.99 5.51
C THR A 252 5.22 7.87 5.10
N GLU A 253 5.24 8.43 3.88
CA GLU A 253 6.30 9.34 3.40
C GLU A 253 6.20 10.72 4.02
N ARG A 254 4.99 11.11 4.47
CA ARG A 254 4.74 12.41 5.12
C ARG A 254 5.11 12.42 6.63
N LEU A 255 5.39 11.25 7.21
CA LEU A 255 5.77 11.12 8.61
C LEU A 255 7.20 11.62 8.85
N ALA A 256 7.51 12.02 10.08
CA ALA A 256 8.86 12.49 10.41
C ALA A 256 9.89 11.36 10.27
N TRP A 257 11.13 11.74 9.95
CA TRP A 257 12.27 10.81 9.98
C TRP A 257 12.38 10.16 11.38
N PRO A 258 12.73 8.86 11.51
CA PRO A 258 13.21 7.92 10.46
C PRO A 258 12.11 7.14 9.73
N LEU A 259 10.83 7.43 9.97
CA LEU A 259 9.72 6.56 9.55
C LEU A 259 9.62 6.37 8.02
N PRO A 260 9.86 7.38 7.15
CA PRO A 260 9.88 7.16 5.70
C PRO A 260 10.97 6.19 5.25
N VAL A 261 12.11 6.12 5.95
CA VAL A 261 13.18 5.16 5.65
C VAL A 261 12.75 3.76 6.03
N VAL A 262 12.15 3.59 7.22
CA VAL A 262 11.62 2.31 7.68
C VAL A 262 10.56 1.78 6.72
N ALA A 263 9.62 2.64 6.29
CA ALA A 263 8.58 2.28 5.33
C ALA A 263 9.19 1.81 3.99
N ARG A 264 10.19 2.53 3.46
CA ARG A 264 10.90 2.15 2.23
C ARG A 264 11.69 0.85 2.36
N LEU A 265 12.38 0.62 3.48
CA LEU A 265 13.11 -0.62 3.73
C LEU A 265 12.17 -1.82 3.82
N VAL A 266 11.00 -1.64 4.43
CA VAL A 266 9.95 -2.65 4.49
C VAL A 266 9.37 -2.91 3.09
N ALA A 267 9.10 -1.86 2.31
CA ALA A 267 8.60 -1.99 0.94
C ALA A 267 9.61 -2.73 0.05
N ALA A 268 10.90 -2.42 0.18
CA ALA A 268 12.00 -3.10 -0.51
C ALA A 268 12.17 -4.56 -0.07
N ARG A 269 11.97 -4.86 1.23
CA ARG A 269 11.89 -6.24 1.71
C ARG A 269 10.65 -6.95 1.18
N SER A 270 9.52 -6.27 1.05
CA SER A 270 8.30 -6.84 0.47
C SER A 270 8.45 -7.16 -1.00
N SER A 271 9.18 -6.36 -1.80
CA SER A 271 9.49 -6.66 -3.20
C SER A 271 10.55 -7.77 -3.33
N SER A 272 11.54 -7.81 -2.43
CA SER A 272 12.49 -8.93 -2.30
C SER A 272 11.83 -10.23 -1.86
N THR A 273 10.79 -10.16 -1.03
CA THR A 273 9.98 -11.32 -0.61
C THR A 273 8.89 -11.62 -1.63
N GLN A 274 8.44 -10.68 -2.46
CA GLN A 274 7.61 -10.97 -3.64
C GLN A 274 8.41 -11.72 -4.72
N LYS A 275 9.74 -11.55 -4.76
CA LYS A 275 10.66 -12.46 -5.48
C LYS A 275 10.80 -13.85 -4.83
N LYS A 276 10.23 -14.11 -3.65
CA LYS A 276 10.26 -15.42 -2.96
C LYS A 276 8.89 -15.97 -2.53
N VAL A 277 7.82 -15.19 -2.66
CA VAL A 277 6.47 -15.51 -2.18
C VAL A 277 5.49 -14.81 -3.11
N PHE A 278 5.17 -15.44 -4.23
CA PHE A 278 3.92 -15.19 -4.92
C PHE A 278 2.87 -16.17 -4.37
N VAL A 279 2.04 -15.62 -3.49
CA VAL A 279 0.62 -15.90 -3.24
C VAL A 279 0.18 -17.37 -3.14
N SER A 280 0.07 -17.86 -1.91
CA SER A 280 -0.90 -18.88 -1.55
C SER A 280 -2.31 -18.26 -1.60
N SER A 281 -3.08 -18.59 -2.65
CA SER A 281 -4.53 -18.44 -2.64
C SER A 281 -5.13 -19.55 -1.79
N GLN A 282 -5.95 -19.18 -0.81
CA GLN A 282 -6.70 -20.12 0.02
C GLN A 282 -7.60 -21.03 -0.82
N GLY A 283 -7.60 -22.32 -0.46
CA GLY A 283 -8.81 -23.14 -0.51
C GLY A 283 -9.10 -23.92 -1.79
N LEU A 284 -8.10 -24.60 -2.35
CA LEU A 284 -8.28 -25.87 -3.07
C LEU A 284 -7.03 -26.72 -2.80
N PRO A 285 -7.12 -28.06 -2.78
CA PRO A 285 -5.96 -28.91 -2.55
C PRO A 285 -4.84 -28.53 -3.52
N GLN A 286 -3.73 -28.02 -2.98
CA GLN A 286 -2.56 -27.72 -3.79
C GLN A 286 -2.01 -29.04 -4.32
N PRO A 287 -1.84 -29.20 -5.64
CA PRO A 287 -1.10 -30.33 -6.18
C PRO A 287 0.36 -30.25 -5.72
N ASP A 288 0.94 -31.40 -5.39
CA ASP A 288 2.31 -31.52 -4.87
C ASP A 288 3.32 -30.62 -5.63
N PRO A 289 4.06 -29.73 -4.94
CA PRO A 289 5.05 -28.85 -5.56
C PRO A 289 6.23 -29.60 -6.20
N LYS A 290 6.31 -30.93 -6.05
CA LYS A 290 7.31 -31.80 -6.68
C LYS A 290 6.97 -32.22 -8.12
N LYS A 291 5.90 -31.71 -8.74
CA LYS A 291 5.44 -32.16 -10.08
C LYS A 291 5.25 -31.07 -11.15
N LEU A 292 5.49 -29.79 -10.87
CA LEU A 292 5.36 -28.71 -11.84
C LEU A 292 6.72 -27.99 -12.02
N ASP A 293 7.44 -28.34 -13.08
CA ASP A 293 8.66 -27.66 -13.48
C ASP A 293 8.34 -26.70 -14.64
N THR A 294 8.30 -25.41 -14.33
CA THR A 294 8.13 -24.34 -15.33
C THR A 294 9.42 -23.85 -15.93
N ASP A 295 10.59 -24.18 -15.37
CA ASP A 295 11.88 -23.82 -15.98
C ASP A 295 12.03 -24.54 -17.32
N ASP A 296 11.48 -25.76 -17.41
CA ASP A 296 11.51 -26.61 -18.59
C ASP A 296 10.92 -25.94 -19.86
N ILE A 297 9.91 -25.05 -19.74
CA ILE A 297 9.27 -24.44 -20.92
C ILE A 297 10.13 -23.34 -21.57
N HIS A 298 10.78 -22.51 -20.75
CA HIS A 298 11.65 -21.43 -21.24
C HIS A 298 13.00 -21.95 -21.73
N VAL A 299 13.47 -23.07 -21.16
CA VAL A 299 14.70 -23.72 -21.59
C VAL A 299 14.50 -24.49 -22.90
N ARG A 300 13.34 -25.13 -23.10
CA ARG A 300 13.12 -26.00 -24.27
C ARG A 300 12.49 -25.31 -25.46
N CYS A 301 11.86 -24.14 -25.28
CA CYS A 301 11.09 -23.47 -26.33
C CYS A 301 11.50 -22.01 -26.50
N GLU A 302 11.98 -21.66 -27.70
CA GLU A 302 12.32 -20.29 -28.06
C GLU A 302 12.09 -20.05 -29.56
N PRO A 303 11.44 -18.93 -29.97
CA PRO A 303 10.79 -17.92 -29.12
C PRO A 303 9.41 -18.39 -28.63
N LEU A 304 9.00 -17.89 -27.45
CA LEU A 304 7.63 -18.00 -26.94
C LEU A 304 6.88 -16.69 -27.16
N LYS A 305 5.75 -16.72 -27.89
CA LYS A 305 4.94 -15.53 -28.15
C LYS A 305 3.46 -15.87 -28.23
N ILE A 306 2.62 -14.91 -27.90
CA ILE A 306 1.18 -15.02 -28.13
C ILE A 306 0.84 -14.41 -29.49
N ILE A 307 0.15 -15.18 -30.31
CA ILE A 307 -0.41 -14.70 -31.55
C ILE A 307 -1.85 -14.28 -31.29
N ASN A 308 -2.16 -13.05 -31.68
CA ASN A 308 -3.49 -12.44 -31.58
C ASN A 308 -4.12 -12.33 -32.97
N ASP A 309 -5.45 -12.27 -33.02
CA ASP A 309 -6.14 -11.86 -34.25
C ASP A 309 -5.98 -10.35 -34.47
N GLU A 310 -5.41 -9.98 -35.61
CA GLU A 310 -5.20 -8.58 -35.99
C GLU A 310 -6.51 -7.82 -36.17
N ARG A 311 -7.62 -8.51 -36.52
CA ARG A 311 -8.94 -7.88 -36.71
C ARG A 311 -9.59 -7.40 -35.41
N ARG A 312 -9.07 -7.81 -34.24
CA ARG A 312 -9.57 -7.43 -32.90
C ARG A 312 -8.51 -6.75 -32.03
N ARG A 313 -7.40 -6.30 -32.63
CA ARG A 313 -6.33 -5.60 -31.90
C ARG A 313 -6.83 -4.24 -31.40
N ILE A 314 -6.66 -3.98 -30.11
CA ILE A 314 -6.97 -2.69 -29.49
C ILE A 314 -5.65 -1.91 -29.40
N PRO A 315 -5.51 -0.72 -30.01
CA PRO A 315 -4.30 0.08 -29.90
C PRO A 315 -4.15 0.68 -28.48
N PRO A 316 -2.91 0.86 -27.97
CA PRO A 316 -2.67 1.48 -26.67
C PRO A 316 -3.10 2.96 -26.64
N PRO A 317 -3.36 3.55 -25.44
CA PRO A 317 -4.07 4.83 -25.31
C PRO A 317 -3.38 6.06 -25.93
N ASN A 318 -2.10 5.98 -26.31
CA ASN A 318 -1.28 7.16 -26.64
C ASN A 318 -1.03 7.41 -28.15
N GLN A 319 -2.02 7.11 -28.99
CA GLN A 319 -2.06 7.59 -30.39
C GLN A 319 -3.50 8.01 -30.75
N GLN A 320 -3.98 9.10 -30.16
CA GLN A 320 -5.15 9.81 -30.66
C GLN A 320 -4.71 10.97 -31.56
N ARG A 321 -5.09 10.90 -32.85
CA ARG A 321 -5.08 12.05 -33.77
C ARG A 321 -6.07 13.10 -33.26
N PRO A 322 -5.78 14.40 -33.37
CA PRO A 322 -6.70 15.43 -32.92
C PRO A 322 -7.87 15.58 -33.90
N ASP A 323 -9.05 15.40 -33.32
CA ASP A 323 -10.25 16.24 -33.38
C ASP A 323 -10.99 16.45 -34.72
N ARG A 324 -12.21 15.91 -34.73
CA ARG A 324 -13.37 16.52 -35.40
C ARG A 324 -14.48 16.68 -34.37
N ALA A 325 -14.77 17.92 -34.00
CA ALA A 325 -16.10 18.54 -34.09
C ALA A 325 -16.16 19.79 -33.20
N TYR A 326 -16.38 20.96 -33.80
CA TYR A 326 -17.58 21.74 -33.52
C TYR A 326 -17.76 22.83 -34.58
N SER A 327 -18.94 22.84 -35.18
CA SER A 327 -19.51 23.92 -35.95
C SER A 327 -20.10 24.95 -35.00
N ASP A 328 -19.68 26.21 -35.09
CA ASP A 328 -20.62 27.32 -34.86
C ASP A 328 -20.17 28.59 -35.60
N ALA A 329 -21.17 29.38 -35.96
CA ALA A 329 -21.14 30.47 -36.93
C ALA A 329 -20.42 31.75 -36.46
N GLY A 330 -19.92 32.54 -37.42
CA GLY A 330 -19.63 33.97 -37.17
C GLY A 330 -18.53 34.60 -38.04
N SER A 331 -18.95 35.21 -39.15
CA SER A 331 -18.53 36.53 -39.67
C SER A 331 -17.06 36.89 -39.96
N GLU A 332 -16.89 37.46 -41.16
CA GLU A 332 -15.91 38.48 -41.59
C GLU A 332 -14.51 38.10 -42.07
N ASP A 333 -14.41 37.99 -43.40
CA ASP A 333 -13.52 38.73 -44.30
C ASP A 333 -12.25 39.36 -43.71
N THR A 334 -11.06 38.88 -44.12
CA THR A 334 -10.04 39.78 -44.67
C THR A 334 -9.06 39.05 -45.60
N ILE A 335 -8.97 39.58 -46.81
CA ILE A 335 -8.01 39.29 -47.89
C ILE A 335 -6.62 39.82 -47.51
N ILE A 336 -5.51 39.19 -47.96
CA ILE A 336 -4.33 39.85 -48.58
C ILE A 336 -3.31 38.80 -49.13
N VAL A 337 -3.27 38.74 -50.47
CA VAL A 337 -2.11 38.77 -51.40
C VAL A 337 -0.90 37.79 -51.21
N THR A 338 -0.92 36.69 -52.00
CA THR A 338 0.02 36.23 -53.09
C THR A 338 1.52 36.66 -53.10
N PRO A 339 2.46 36.00 -53.86
CA PRO A 339 2.22 35.27 -55.12
C PRO A 339 3.17 34.09 -55.54
N GLN A 340 2.80 33.51 -56.69
CA GLN A 340 3.62 32.77 -57.71
C GLN A 340 4.04 31.30 -57.41
N MET A 341 4.03 30.35 -58.35
CA MET A 341 3.82 30.35 -59.82
C MET A 341 3.53 28.92 -60.33
N ARG A 342 2.66 28.81 -61.36
CA ARG A 342 2.67 27.88 -62.54
C ARG A 342 2.51 26.36 -62.32
N GLN A 343 1.83 25.57 -63.18
CA GLN A 343 1.10 25.78 -64.45
C GLN A 343 0.36 24.48 -64.82
N GLY A 344 -0.80 24.61 -65.50
CA GLY A 344 -1.35 23.65 -66.48
C GLY A 344 -2.30 22.56 -65.94
N THR A 345 -3.64 22.69 -65.93
CA THR A 345 -4.66 22.65 -67.03
C THR A 345 -4.97 21.25 -67.59
N PRO A 346 -6.18 20.99 -68.14
CA PRO A 346 -7.51 21.37 -67.65
C PRO A 346 -8.60 20.29 -67.94
N GLU A 347 -9.87 20.66 -67.72
CA GLU A 347 -11.10 20.14 -68.36
C GLU A 347 -11.70 18.83 -67.79
N THR A 348 -12.99 18.66 -67.53
CA THR A 348 -14.26 19.44 -67.65
C THR A 348 -15.32 18.55 -66.93
N VAL A 349 -16.13 19.00 -65.97
CA VAL A 349 -17.28 19.93 -66.02
C VAL A 349 -18.59 19.28 -66.57
N ASN A 350 -19.65 19.43 -65.74
CA ASN A 350 -21.11 19.39 -66.00
C ASN A 350 -21.87 18.05 -65.97
N LEU A 351 -23.14 17.94 -65.55
CA LEU A 351 -24.09 18.66 -64.65
C LEU A 351 -25.49 17.98 -64.85
N ARG A 352 -26.34 17.98 -63.80
CA ARG A 352 -27.84 17.80 -63.78
C ARG A 352 -28.42 16.40 -64.09
N LEU A 353 -29.18 15.74 -63.19
CA LEU A 353 -30.56 15.98 -62.64
C LEU A 353 -31.70 15.61 -63.64
N PRO A 354 -32.96 15.34 -63.22
CA PRO A 354 -33.49 14.11 -62.60
C PRO A 354 -34.85 13.66 -63.22
N GLY A 355 -35.49 12.59 -62.72
CA GLY A 355 -36.95 12.39 -62.85
C GLY A 355 -37.44 11.00 -63.28
N GLU A 356 -37.99 10.25 -62.30
CA GLU A 356 -39.30 9.51 -62.25
C GLU A 356 -39.97 8.87 -63.52
N PRO A 357 -41.00 7.98 -63.39
CA PRO A 357 -41.19 6.82 -62.49
C PRO A 357 -41.99 5.62 -63.15
N VAL A 358 -42.24 4.54 -62.36
CA VAL A 358 -43.45 3.64 -62.32
C VAL A 358 -43.71 2.53 -63.41
N THR A 359 -43.35 1.28 -63.05
CA THR A 359 -44.11 -0.04 -63.05
C THR A 359 -44.73 -0.68 -64.35
N PRO A 360 -45.39 -1.87 -64.32
CA PRO A 360 -44.84 -3.24 -64.34
C PRO A 360 -45.52 -4.18 -65.40
N ARG A 361 -45.05 -5.43 -65.58
CA ARG A 361 -45.86 -6.69 -65.80
C ARG A 361 -45.04 -7.82 -66.50
N THR A 362 -45.33 -9.04 -66.04
CA THR A 362 -44.95 -10.41 -66.47
C THR A 362 -45.75 -10.85 -67.73
N PRO A 363 -45.89 -12.14 -68.17
CA PRO A 363 -45.23 -13.46 -67.89
C PRO A 363 -44.94 -14.32 -69.17
N GLY A 364 -44.40 -15.57 -69.05
CA GLY A 364 -44.72 -16.65 -70.03
C GLY A 364 -43.76 -17.85 -70.21
N GLY A 365 -44.07 -18.99 -69.56
CA GLY A 365 -44.05 -20.41 -70.04
C GLY A 365 -42.75 -21.15 -70.49
N PRO A 366 -42.80 -22.47 -70.81
CA PRO A 366 -43.44 -23.59 -70.09
C PRO A 366 -42.62 -24.92 -69.99
N TRP A 367 -42.95 -25.70 -68.95
CA TRP A 367 -42.98 -27.17 -68.70
C TRP A 367 -42.34 -28.24 -69.61
N THR A 368 -41.63 -29.19 -68.98
CA THR A 368 -41.76 -30.67 -69.22
C THR A 368 -41.64 -31.46 -67.91
N GLN A 369 -42.49 -32.49 -67.76
CA GLN A 369 -42.78 -33.31 -66.57
C GLN A 369 -41.86 -34.54 -66.39
N GLY A 370 -41.79 -35.03 -65.15
CA GLY A 370 -41.39 -36.41 -64.79
C GLY A 370 -41.30 -36.63 -63.27
N SER A 371 -42.39 -37.09 -62.65
CA SER A 371 -42.57 -37.48 -61.22
C SER A 371 -42.95 -38.98 -61.14
N PRO A 372 -43.14 -39.67 -59.98
CA PRO A 372 -43.12 -39.20 -58.58
C PRO A 372 -42.43 -40.12 -57.53
N GLY A 373 -42.01 -39.53 -56.42
CA GLY A 373 -41.73 -40.20 -55.15
C GLY A 373 -41.73 -39.19 -54.00
N SER A 374 -42.82 -39.19 -53.21
CA SER A 374 -43.22 -38.21 -52.17
C SER A 374 -42.33 -38.22 -50.90
N PRO A 375 -42.58 -37.37 -49.87
CA PRO A 375 -42.33 -35.92 -49.81
C PRO A 375 -41.51 -35.50 -48.56
N THR A 376 -41.24 -34.20 -48.46
CA THR A 376 -40.92 -33.37 -47.25
C THR A 376 -39.46 -32.90 -47.01
N LEU A 377 -39.29 -31.60 -47.32
CA LEU A 377 -38.53 -30.56 -46.62
C LEU A 377 -37.08 -30.87 -46.20
N ARG A 378 -36.13 -30.68 -47.13
CA ARG A 378 -34.76 -30.26 -46.76
C ARG A 378 -34.76 -28.76 -46.44
N SER A 379 -34.34 -28.47 -45.23
CA SER A 379 -34.07 -27.14 -44.68
C SER A 379 -33.17 -26.29 -45.61
N PRO A 380 -33.30 -24.95 -45.57
CA PRO A 380 -32.42 -24.10 -46.37
C PRO A 380 -30.98 -24.35 -45.93
N ARG A 381 -30.09 -24.55 -46.92
CA ARG A 381 -28.63 -24.58 -46.75
C ARG A 381 -28.25 -23.47 -45.78
N ARG A 382 -27.94 -23.84 -44.53
CA ARG A 382 -27.31 -22.96 -43.55
C ARG A 382 -26.09 -22.40 -44.26
N ARG A 383 -26.05 -21.10 -44.53
CA ARG A 383 -24.78 -20.40 -44.77
C ARG A 383 -23.86 -20.90 -43.66
N SER A 384 -22.78 -21.58 -44.03
CA SER A 384 -21.72 -21.91 -43.08
C SER A 384 -21.44 -20.64 -42.29
N PRO A 385 -21.50 -20.67 -40.95
CA PRO A 385 -21.11 -19.51 -40.16
C PRO A 385 -19.72 -19.11 -40.64
N ILE A 386 -19.51 -17.82 -40.89
CA ILE A 386 -18.18 -17.23 -41.03
C ILE A 386 -17.33 -17.85 -39.90
N PRO A 387 -16.19 -18.51 -40.18
CA PRO A 387 -15.40 -19.14 -39.14
C PRO A 387 -15.12 -18.11 -38.04
N GLU A 388 -15.50 -18.42 -36.80
CA GLU A 388 -15.16 -17.55 -35.67
C GLU A 388 -13.64 -17.30 -35.72
N PRO A 389 -13.21 -16.02 -35.60
CA PRO A 389 -11.80 -15.70 -35.70
C PRO A 389 -10.99 -16.43 -34.61
N PRO A 390 -9.75 -16.87 -34.92
CA PRO A 390 -8.93 -17.60 -33.96
C PRO A 390 -8.61 -16.71 -32.75
N LYS A 391 -9.02 -17.16 -31.57
CA LYS A 391 -8.72 -16.52 -30.29
C LYS A 391 -7.21 -16.56 -29.98
N PRO A 392 -6.72 -15.71 -29.06
CA PRO A 392 -5.30 -15.68 -28.73
C PRO A 392 -4.75 -17.07 -28.37
N TYR A 393 -3.64 -17.43 -29.00
CA TYR A 393 -2.97 -18.71 -28.78
C TYR A 393 -1.48 -18.50 -28.50
N LEU A 394 -0.94 -19.33 -27.61
CA LEU A 394 0.49 -19.37 -27.34
C LEU A 394 1.18 -20.20 -28.41
N PHE A 395 2.22 -19.66 -29.00
CA PHE A 395 3.07 -20.29 -30.00
C PHE A 395 4.51 -20.35 -29.51
N GLY A 396 5.19 -21.46 -29.80
CA GLY A 396 6.62 -21.56 -29.61
C GLY A 396 7.24 -22.73 -30.36
N LYS A 397 8.56 -22.70 -30.47
CA LYS A 397 9.35 -23.75 -31.12
C LYS A 397 10.13 -24.52 -30.07
N CYS A 398 9.64 -25.71 -29.72
CA CYS A 398 10.17 -26.55 -28.66
C CYS A 398 11.10 -27.62 -29.23
N ARG A 399 12.41 -27.58 -28.90
CA ARG A 399 13.44 -28.49 -29.45
C ARG A 399 13.32 -28.68 -30.97
N GLY A 400 13.13 -27.59 -31.70
CA GLY A 400 13.03 -27.59 -33.17
C GLY A 400 11.64 -27.87 -33.74
N ARG A 401 10.62 -28.19 -32.92
CA ARG A 401 9.24 -28.45 -33.36
C ARG A 401 8.33 -27.27 -33.04
N ASP A 402 7.58 -26.81 -34.03
CA ASP A 402 6.55 -25.79 -33.82
C ASP A 402 5.36 -26.38 -33.07
N THR A 403 4.92 -25.68 -32.03
CA THR A 403 3.77 -26.05 -31.21
C THR A 403 2.94 -24.83 -30.85
N ALA A 404 1.62 -25.01 -30.82
CA ALA A 404 0.68 -23.96 -30.46
C ALA A 404 -0.43 -24.52 -29.56
N ILE A 405 -0.94 -23.69 -28.66
CA ILE A 405 -2.08 -24.02 -27.81
C ILE A 405 -2.98 -22.80 -27.63
N ALA A 406 -4.29 -22.98 -27.80
CA ALA A 406 -5.25 -21.91 -27.54
C ALA A 406 -5.29 -21.60 -26.04
N LEU A 407 -5.25 -20.32 -25.68
CA LEU A 407 -5.31 -19.93 -24.27
C LEU A 407 -6.65 -20.34 -23.62
N ASP A 408 -7.73 -20.36 -24.39
CA ASP A 408 -9.06 -20.85 -23.96
C ASP A 408 -9.06 -22.31 -23.49
N SER A 409 -8.11 -23.12 -23.96
CA SER A 409 -7.98 -24.51 -23.55
C SER A 409 -7.40 -24.66 -22.14
N CYS A 410 -6.64 -23.67 -21.65
CA CYS A 410 -5.97 -23.76 -20.35
C CYS A 410 -6.45 -22.72 -19.34
N LEU A 411 -7.14 -21.67 -19.78
CA LEU A 411 -7.56 -20.56 -18.94
C LEU A 411 -9.09 -20.43 -18.90
N GLY A 412 -9.60 -20.12 -17.71
CA GLY A 412 -10.99 -19.78 -17.41
C GLY A 412 -11.16 -18.33 -17.00
N TRP A 413 -12.41 -17.95 -16.71
CA TRP A 413 -12.80 -16.59 -16.33
C TRP A 413 -13.65 -16.62 -15.06
N ASP A 414 -13.22 -15.93 -14.01
CA ASP A 414 -14.01 -15.73 -12.79
C ASP A 414 -14.60 -14.31 -12.76
N PRO A 415 -15.93 -14.15 -12.93
CA PRO A 415 -16.59 -12.85 -12.91
C PRO A 415 -16.70 -12.25 -11.49
N ARG A 416 -16.56 -13.04 -10.42
CA ARG A 416 -16.79 -12.58 -9.03
C ARG A 416 -15.78 -11.55 -8.54
N ASN A 417 -14.59 -11.52 -9.14
CA ASN A 417 -13.50 -10.60 -8.80
C ASN A 417 -13.29 -9.52 -9.86
N GLY A 418 -14.37 -9.06 -10.52
CA GLY A 418 -14.25 -8.08 -11.61
C GLY A 418 -13.64 -8.65 -12.90
N GLY A 419 -13.71 -9.97 -13.08
CA GLY A 419 -13.26 -10.65 -14.29
C GLY A 419 -11.78 -11.00 -14.29
N THR A 420 -11.39 -12.02 -13.52
CA THR A 420 -9.99 -12.48 -13.43
C THR A 420 -9.75 -13.75 -14.25
N MET A 421 -8.54 -13.90 -14.80
CA MET A 421 -8.10 -15.10 -15.51
C MET A 421 -7.66 -16.16 -14.51
N ILE A 422 -8.22 -17.36 -14.60
CA ILE A 422 -7.89 -18.50 -13.71
C ILE A 422 -7.39 -19.69 -14.52
N ALA A 423 -6.61 -20.58 -13.91
CA ALA A 423 -6.24 -21.85 -14.54
C ALA A 423 -7.46 -22.78 -14.57
N GLN A 424 -7.93 -23.14 -15.77
CA GLN A 424 -9.07 -24.02 -15.93
C GLN A 424 -8.99 -24.71 -17.29
N ARG A 425 -8.93 -26.05 -17.27
CA ARG A 425 -8.95 -26.85 -18.50
C ARG A 425 -10.26 -26.61 -19.24
N ASN A 426 -10.15 -26.23 -20.52
CA ASN A 426 -11.26 -25.80 -21.38
C ASN A 426 -12.13 -24.71 -20.73
N GLY A 427 -11.52 -23.82 -19.94
CA GLY A 427 -12.23 -22.78 -19.19
C GLY A 427 -12.87 -21.69 -20.06
N GLN A 428 -12.45 -21.56 -21.32
CA GLN A 428 -12.91 -20.56 -22.29
C GLN A 428 -12.75 -19.11 -21.77
N GLY A 429 -11.67 -18.84 -21.04
CA GLY A 429 -11.43 -17.58 -20.35
C GLY A 429 -11.35 -16.36 -21.28
N MET A 430 -10.68 -16.50 -22.43
CA MET A 430 -10.61 -15.44 -23.45
C MET A 430 -12.00 -15.13 -24.02
N THR A 431 -12.80 -16.16 -24.24
CA THR A 431 -14.16 -16.02 -24.76
C THR A 431 -15.11 -15.41 -23.72
N LYS A 432 -15.04 -15.87 -22.47
CA LYS A 432 -15.91 -15.39 -21.37
C LYS A 432 -15.60 -13.95 -20.96
N GLY A 433 -14.33 -13.54 -20.97
CA GLY A 433 -13.90 -12.18 -20.68
C GLY A 433 -13.89 -11.22 -21.88
N ASP A 434 -14.15 -11.73 -23.08
CA ASP A 434 -13.89 -11.06 -24.36
C ASP A 434 -12.51 -10.38 -24.40
N CYS A 435 -11.47 -11.21 -24.22
CA CYS A 435 -10.08 -10.80 -24.13
C CYS A 435 -9.37 -10.88 -25.48
N HIS A 436 -8.64 -9.80 -25.80
CA HIS A 436 -7.85 -9.61 -27.02
C HIS A 436 -6.49 -8.99 -26.68
N SER A 437 -5.61 -8.86 -27.67
CA SER A 437 -4.32 -8.15 -27.55
C SER A 437 -3.42 -8.65 -26.40
N CYS A 438 -3.27 -9.98 -26.31
CA CYS A 438 -2.48 -10.64 -25.29
C CYS A 438 -0.98 -10.59 -25.58
N GLN A 439 -0.15 -10.41 -24.55
CA GLN A 439 1.30 -10.41 -24.63
C GLN A 439 1.90 -11.37 -23.61
N TYR A 440 3.07 -11.93 -23.94
CA TYR A 440 3.80 -12.87 -23.11
C TYR A 440 5.12 -12.24 -22.69
N TYR A 441 5.40 -12.23 -21.39
CA TYR A 441 6.63 -11.70 -20.82
C TYR A 441 7.30 -12.78 -19.98
N LYS A 442 8.62 -12.93 -20.14
CA LYS A 442 9.47 -13.66 -19.21
C LYS A 442 9.84 -12.71 -18.05
N THR A 443 9.51 -13.07 -16.81
CA THR A 443 9.66 -12.18 -15.64
C THR A 443 10.89 -12.47 -14.78
N GLY A 444 11.58 -13.59 -15.02
CA GLY A 444 12.79 -13.99 -14.32
C GLY A 444 13.45 -15.20 -14.99
N ASP A 445 14.62 -15.63 -14.49
CA ASP A 445 15.33 -16.82 -14.96
C ASP A 445 14.88 -18.12 -14.26
N ASP A 446 13.91 -18.01 -13.36
CA ASP A 446 13.26 -19.05 -12.56
C ASP A 446 11.97 -19.60 -13.22
N GLY A 447 11.88 -19.54 -14.55
CA GLY A 447 10.73 -20.07 -15.30
C GLY A 447 9.43 -19.26 -15.12
N SER A 448 9.49 -18.14 -14.40
CA SER A 448 8.34 -17.26 -14.17
C SER A 448 7.93 -16.51 -15.45
N PHE A 449 6.63 -16.50 -15.74
CA PHE A 449 6.07 -15.81 -16.88
C PHE A 449 4.84 -14.99 -16.51
N LEU A 450 4.55 -14.01 -17.35
CA LEU A 450 3.38 -13.15 -17.23
C LEU A 450 2.70 -13.02 -18.59
N ILE A 451 1.42 -13.36 -18.62
CA ILE A 451 0.52 -13.10 -19.75
C ILE A 451 -0.35 -11.91 -19.41
N THR A 452 -0.37 -10.89 -20.27
CA THR A 452 -1.26 -9.74 -20.12
C THR A 452 -2.22 -9.65 -21.29
N CYS A 453 -3.52 -9.47 -21.08
CA CYS A 453 -4.54 -9.34 -22.12
C CYS A 453 -5.46 -8.14 -21.85
N LEU A 454 -6.04 -7.55 -22.88
CA LEU A 454 -7.07 -6.51 -22.76
C LEU A 454 -8.46 -7.16 -22.92
N CYS A 455 -9.29 -7.09 -21.89
CA CYS A 455 -10.61 -7.74 -21.84
C CYS A 455 -11.73 -6.69 -21.77
N GLN A 456 -12.82 -6.90 -22.50
CA GLN A 456 -13.93 -5.93 -22.55
C GLN A 456 -14.98 -6.16 -21.46
N LYS A 457 -15.16 -7.39 -20.97
CA LYS A 457 -16.17 -7.71 -19.96
C LYS A 457 -15.66 -7.44 -18.55
N THR A 458 -15.36 -6.18 -18.26
CA THR A 458 -14.86 -5.69 -16.97
C THR A 458 -15.90 -4.80 -16.30
N PRO A 459 -15.93 -4.68 -14.96
CA PRO A 459 -16.82 -3.74 -14.27
C PRO A 459 -16.60 -2.31 -14.78
N GLN A 460 -17.66 -1.49 -14.78
CA GLN A 460 -17.60 -0.09 -15.22
C GLN A 460 -16.61 0.70 -14.37
N ALA A 461 -15.95 1.66 -15.02
CA ALA A 461 -14.79 2.40 -14.55
C ALA A 461 -15.08 3.20 -13.28
N GLU A 462 -14.96 2.56 -12.13
CA GLU A 462 -14.95 3.24 -10.84
C GLU A 462 -14.11 2.48 -9.80
N GLN A 463 -13.05 1.80 -10.23
CA GLN A 463 -12.07 1.20 -9.32
C GLN A 463 -10.93 0.62 -10.15
N ILE A 464 -9.72 1.16 -9.95
CA ILE A 464 -8.38 0.54 -10.01
C ILE A 464 -7.41 1.71 -10.22
N SER A 465 -6.86 2.25 -9.13
CA SER A 465 -5.79 3.25 -9.19
C SER A 465 -4.45 2.52 -9.32
N GLY A 466 -3.83 2.60 -10.51
CA GLY A 466 -2.48 2.08 -10.79
C GLY A 466 -2.33 1.10 -11.95
N MET A 467 -3.34 0.96 -12.82
CA MET A 467 -3.24 0.17 -14.06
C MET A 467 -3.57 1.11 -15.22
N ASP A 468 -2.67 1.24 -16.20
CA ASP A 468 -2.80 2.21 -17.31
C ASP A 468 -4.03 1.98 -18.21
N ASP A 469 -4.68 0.81 -18.11
CA ASP A 469 -5.92 0.48 -18.79
C ASP A 469 -6.83 -0.41 -17.88
N PRO A 470 -8.07 0.01 -17.56
CA PRO A 470 -9.00 -0.77 -16.72
C PRO A 470 -9.40 -2.13 -17.32
N ARG A 471 -9.14 -2.33 -18.62
CA ARG A 471 -9.38 -3.57 -19.36
C ARG A 471 -8.25 -4.57 -19.21
N LEU A 472 -7.09 -4.18 -18.68
CA LEU A 472 -5.92 -5.05 -18.59
C LEU A 472 -6.13 -6.17 -17.57
N ARG A 473 -5.83 -7.40 -17.97
CA ARG A 473 -5.87 -8.60 -17.13
C ARG A 473 -4.56 -9.36 -17.23
N MET A 474 -4.12 -9.87 -16.10
CA MET A 474 -2.80 -10.48 -15.93
C MET A 474 -2.96 -11.92 -15.46
N PHE A 475 -2.11 -12.81 -15.97
CA PHE A 475 -2.06 -14.21 -15.59
C PHE A 475 -0.61 -14.67 -15.47
N HIS A 476 -0.24 -15.29 -14.35
CA HIS A 476 1.14 -15.64 -14.02
C HIS A 476 1.27 -17.00 -13.31
N GLN A 477 0.21 -17.82 -13.30
CA GLN A 477 0.23 -19.08 -12.57
C GLN A 477 1.12 -20.10 -13.29
N PRO A 478 2.20 -20.59 -12.64
CA PRO A 478 3.12 -21.54 -13.25
C PRO A 478 2.46 -22.91 -13.48
N GLY A 479 2.94 -23.64 -14.49
CA GLY A 479 2.62 -25.04 -14.77
C GLY A 479 1.25 -25.30 -15.38
N VAL A 480 0.55 -24.25 -15.81
CA VAL A 480 -0.75 -24.36 -16.48
C VAL A 480 -0.60 -24.82 -17.92
N VAL A 481 0.48 -24.41 -18.58
CA VAL A 481 0.92 -24.95 -19.87
C VAL A 481 2.20 -25.74 -19.64
N VAL A 482 2.18 -27.02 -20.00
CA VAL A 482 3.32 -27.95 -19.88
C VAL A 482 3.70 -28.49 -21.25
N ILE A 483 4.93 -28.99 -21.38
CA ILE A 483 5.41 -29.65 -22.60
C ILE A 483 5.28 -31.16 -22.42
N ASP A 484 4.55 -31.82 -23.31
CA ASP A 484 4.48 -33.28 -23.32
C ASP A 484 5.80 -33.93 -23.77
N LYS A 485 5.91 -35.25 -23.63
CA LYS A 485 7.09 -36.02 -24.08
C LYS A 485 7.40 -35.87 -25.58
N ASN A 486 6.44 -35.37 -26.38
CA ASN A 486 6.55 -35.18 -27.82
C ASN A 486 6.83 -33.71 -28.21
N ASN A 487 7.25 -32.88 -27.25
CA ASN A 487 7.54 -31.45 -27.42
C ASN A 487 6.32 -30.61 -27.85
N ARG A 488 5.11 -30.98 -27.42
CA ARG A 488 3.89 -30.18 -27.67
C ARG A 488 3.35 -29.57 -26.40
N PHE A 489 2.78 -28.37 -26.52
CA PHE A 489 2.06 -27.73 -25.43
C PHE A 489 0.81 -28.53 -25.08
N ARG A 490 0.57 -28.69 -23.78
CA ARG A 490 -0.65 -29.24 -23.19
C ARG A 490 -1.04 -28.41 -21.99
N CYS A 491 -2.34 -28.33 -21.71
CA CYS A 491 -2.81 -27.83 -20.43
C CYS A 491 -2.59 -28.91 -19.37
N PHE A 492 -2.13 -28.52 -18.19
CA PHE A 492 -2.01 -29.45 -17.07
C PHE A 492 -3.41 -29.88 -16.56
N ASP A 493 -3.55 -31.15 -16.19
CA ASP A 493 -4.78 -31.67 -15.62
C ASP A 493 -4.88 -31.23 -14.15
N ILE A 494 -5.70 -30.21 -13.91
CA ILE A 494 -6.20 -29.93 -12.57
C ILE A 494 -7.21 -31.04 -12.27
N LEU A 495 -6.73 -32.15 -11.73
CA LEU A 495 -7.56 -33.22 -11.20
C LEU A 495 -8.41 -32.66 -10.04
N GLY A 496 -9.73 -32.73 -10.20
CA GLY A 496 -10.68 -32.87 -9.10
C GLY A 496 -11.26 -31.56 -8.55
N LEU A 497 -12.58 -31.44 -8.72
CA LEU A 497 -13.49 -30.77 -7.80
C LEU A 497 -13.24 -31.18 -6.35
#